data_AF-A0A8C7HYN6-F1
#
_entry.id   AF-A0A8C7HYN6-F1
#
_cell.length_a   1.000
_cell.length_b   1.000
_cell.length_c   1.000
_cell.angle_alpha   90.00
_cell.angle_beta   90.00
_cell.angle_gamma   90.00
#
_symmetry.space_group_name_H-M   'P 1'
#
loop_
_entity.id
_entity.type
_entity.pdbx_description
1 polymer ?
#
loop_
_entity_poly.entity_id
_entity_poly.type
_entity_poly.pdbx_seq_one_letter_code
_entity_poly.pdbx_strand_id
1 'polypeptide(L)'
;APVYSQMAGFGHGPKLECWEPEDNPWSEHIKRSPNCGFLAIRNNVGELTVAEFYHLEQERLHIYIASHQPYPIYIFYSFLYKKLNFE
;
A
#
# COMPACT_ATOMS: atom_id res chain seq x y z
N ALA A 1 0.66 6.40 -21.54
CA ALA A 1 0.63 7.74 -20.91
C ALA A 1 -0.78 7.97 -20.35
N PRO A 2 -0.99 8.63 -19.20
CA PRO A 2 -0.06 9.04 -18.14
C PRO A 2 -0.60 8.70 -16.73
N VAL A 3 0.17 8.02 -15.87
CA VAL A 3 -0.11 8.02 -14.41
C VAL A 3 1.13 8.20 -13.55
N TYR A 4 2.32 8.25 -14.16
CA TYR A 4 3.60 8.32 -13.43
C TYR A 4 4.32 9.68 -13.53
N SER A 5 3.73 10.70 -14.17
CA SER A 5 4.40 12.00 -14.40
C SER A 5 3.88 13.17 -13.57
N GLN A 6 3.16 12.94 -12.47
CA GLN A 6 2.71 14.03 -11.60
C GLN A 6 3.02 13.79 -10.14
N MET A 7 4.30 13.82 -9.78
CA MET A 7 4.75 14.19 -8.43
C MET A 7 6.07 14.97 -8.50
N ALA A 8 6.07 16.07 -9.26
CA ALA A 8 7.11 17.08 -9.16
C ALA A 8 6.42 18.41 -8.78
N GLY A 9 6.55 18.81 -7.50
CA GLY A 9 6.10 20.13 -7.08
C GLY A 9 5.97 20.36 -5.58
N PHE A 10 6.99 21.03 -5.03
CA PHE A 10 6.96 22.05 -3.97
C PHE A 10 6.50 21.69 -2.53
N GLY A 11 7.41 21.90 -1.58
CA GLY A 11 7.09 22.52 -0.29
C GLY A 11 7.00 21.60 0.93
N HIS A 12 8.04 21.65 1.77
CA HIS A 12 8.06 21.38 3.22
C HIS A 12 7.15 20.26 3.77
N GLY A 13 7.69 19.03 3.81
CA GLY A 13 7.17 17.94 4.65
C GLY A 13 8.08 16.71 4.57
N PRO A 14 8.39 16.04 5.69
CA PRO A 14 9.30 14.90 5.67
C PRO A 14 8.53 13.65 5.22
N LYS A 15 8.49 13.35 3.91
CA LYS A 15 8.24 11.96 3.45
C LYS A 15 8.49 11.60 1.98
N LEU A 16 8.94 12.49 1.12
CA LEU A 16 9.44 12.08 -0.20
C LEU A 16 10.83 12.68 -0.37
N GLU A 17 11.81 11.89 0.04
CA GLU A 17 13.22 12.17 -0.11
C GLU A 17 13.56 12.44 -1.58
N CYS A 18 14.45 13.41 -1.76
CA CYS A 18 15.07 13.90 -2.99
C CYS A 18 15.15 12.84 -4.10
N TRP A 19 14.28 12.95 -5.10
CA TRP A 19 14.48 12.28 -6.38
C TRP A 19 15.55 13.03 -7.15
N GLU A 20 16.63 12.35 -7.51
CA GLU A 20 17.66 12.85 -8.42
C GLU A 20 17.21 12.61 -9.88
N PRO A 21 17.64 13.43 -10.85
CA PRO A 21 17.32 13.22 -12.27
C PRO A 21 17.71 11.85 -12.82
N GLU A 22 18.71 11.21 -12.21
CA GLU A 22 19.27 9.92 -12.59
C GLU A 22 18.56 8.73 -11.93
N ASP A 23 17.68 8.98 -10.95
CA ASP A 23 16.99 7.92 -10.22
C ASP A 23 16.02 7.16 -11.13
N ASN A 24 16.18 5.83 -11.19
CA ASN A 24 15.25 4.97 -11.90
C ASN A 24 14.06 4.60 -11.00
N PRO A 25 12.81 4.93 -11.40
CA PRO A 25 11.63 4.66 -10.57
C PRO A 25 11.43 3.18 -10.21
N TRP A 26 11.79 2.27 -11.13
CA TRP A 26 11.67 0.83 -10.91
C TRP A 26 12.72 0.33 -9.90
N SER A 27 13.97 0.75 -10.06
CA SER A 27 15.06 0.41 -9.13
C SER A 27 14.79 0.92 -7.72
N GLU A 28 14.34 2.17 -7.58
CA GLU A 28 14.01 2.74 -6.28
C GLU A 28 12.80 2.04 -5.64
N HIS A 29 11.81 1.63 -6.43
CA HIS A 29 10.67 0.86 -5.92
C HIS A 29 11.11 -0.51 -5.37
N ILE A 30 11.95 -1.26 -6.10
CA ILE A 30 12.50 -2.54 -5.61
C ILE A 30 13.27 -2.35 -4.30
N LYS A 31 14.09 -1.30 -4.22
CA LYS A 31 14.92 -1.00 -3.04
C LYS A 31 14.08 -0.63 -1.82
N ARG A 32 13.05 0.20 -1.99
CA ARG A 32 12.24 0.73 -0.89
C ARG A 32 11.10 -0.21 -0.47
N SER A 33 10.63 -1.09 -1.35
CA SER A 33 9.52 -2.00 -1.07
C SER A 33 9.70 -3.33 -1.79
N PRO A 34 10.73 -4.12 -1.43
CA PRO A 34 11.07 -5.37 -2.12
C PRO A 34 9.96 -6.43 -2.10
N ASN A 35 9.04 -6.35 -1.12
CA ASN A 35 7.92 -7.27 -0.94
C ASN A 35 6.59 -6.73 -1.50
N CYS A 36 6.62 -5.70 -2.35
CA CYS A 36 5.41 -5.17 -2.98
C CYS A 36 4.80 -6.23 -3.91
N GLY A 37 3.52 -6.61 -3.71
CA GLY A 37 2.84 -7.59 -4.57
C GLY A 37 2.84 -7.23 -6.06
N PHE A 38 2.89 -5.94 -6.39
CA PHE A 38 3.00 -5.47 -7.78
C PHE A 38 4.35 -5.79 -8.44
N LEU A 39 5.43 -5.97 -7.68
CA LEU A 39 6.73 -6.41 -8.21
C LEU A 39 6.74 -7.90 -8.55
N ALA A 40 5.84 -8.69 -7.96
CA ALA A 40 5.72 -10.12 -8.20
C ALA A 40 4.85 -10.46 -9.44
N ILE A 41 4.19 -9.46 -10.02
CA ILE A 41 3.38 -9.62 -11.23
C ILE A 41 4.30 -9.99 -12.40
N ARG A 42 4.09 -11.18 -12.98
CA ARG A 42 4.87 -11.70 -14.12
C ARG A 42 4.30 -11.31 -15.48
N ASN A 43 2.99 -11.09 -15.56
CA ASN A 43 2.26 -10.77 -16.79
C ASN A 43 1.93 -9.28 -16.84
N ASN A 44 1.43 -8.78 -17.97
CA ASN A 44 0.97 -7.39 -18.00
C ASN A 44 -0.20 -7.23 -17.02
N VAL A 45 -0.35 -6.06 -16.40
CA VAL A 45 -1.47 -5.77 -15.47
C VAL A 45 -2.83 -6.03 -16.15
N GLY A 46 -2.92 -5.81 -17.46
CA GLY A 46 -4.13 -6.08 -18.25
C GLY A 46 -4.44 -7.56 -18.49
N GLU A 47 -3.54 -8.47 -18.14
CA GLU A 47 -3.67 -9.92 -18.35
C GLU A 47 -3.87 -10.69 -17.03
N LEU A 48 -3.97 -9.98 -15.91
CA LEU A 48 -4.23 -10.59 -14.61
C LEU A 48 -5.58 -11.28 -14.60
N THR A 49 -5.61 -12.50 -14.09
CA THR A 49 -6.86 -13.17 -13.73
C THR A 49 -7.55 -12.43 -12.59
N VAL A 50 -8.87 -12.62 -12.46
CA VAL A 50 -9.65 -12.05 -11.35
C VAL A 50 -9.08 -12.45 -10.00
N ALA A 51 -8.58 -13.69 -9.87
CA ALA A 51 -7.99 -14.18 -8.63
C ALA A 51 -6.68 -13.47 -8.29
N GLU A 52 -5.79 -13.28 -9.27
CA GLU A 52 -4.53 -12.55 -9.06
C GLU A 52 -4.78 -11.08 -8.70
N PHE A 53 -5.70 -10.42 -9.42
CA PHE A 53 -6.10 -9.05 -9.10
C PHE A 53 -6.69 -8.94 -7.69
N TYR A 54 -7.54 -9.88 -7.30
CA TYR A 54 -8.14 -9.90 -5.97
C TYR A 54 -7.09 -9.98 -4.85
N HIS A 55 -6.08 -10.84 -4.99
CA HIS A 55 -5.00 -10.93 -3.99
C HIS A 55 -4.20 -9.62 -3.87
N LEU A 56 -3.90 -8.97 -4.99
CA LEU A 56 -3.22 -7.66 -4.98
C LEU A 56 -4.05 -6.58 -4.26
N GLU A 57 -5.36 -6.55 -4.52
CA GLU A 57 -6.25 -5.60 -3.85
C GLU A 57 -6.38 -5.87 -2.34
N GLN A 58 -6.34 -7.15 -1.91
CA GLN A 58 -6.31 -7.48 -0.49
C GLN A 58 -5.06 -6.92 0.20
N GLU A 59 -3.88 -7.10 -0.40
CA GLU A 59 -2.64 -6.53 0.12
C GLU A 59 -2.68 -4.99 0.16
N ARG A 60 -3.18 -4.37 -0.91
CA ARG A 60 -3.35 -2.91 -1.00
C ARG A 60 -4.26 -2.39 0.11
N LEU A 61 -5.40 -3.05 0.35
CA LEU A 61 -6.33 -2.70 1.41
C LEU A 61 -5.72 -2.91 2.80
N HIS A 62 -4.96 -3.98 3.01
CA HIS A 62 -4.27 -4.22 4.28
C HIS A 62 -3.30 -3.09 4.63
N ILE A 63 -2.46 -2.69 3.67
CA ILE A 63 -1.52 -1.56 3.83
C ILE A 63 -2.29 -0.25 4.08
N TYR A 64 -3.36 -0.01 3.33
CA TYR A 64 -4.19 1.19 3.49
C TYR A 64 -4.81 1.27 4.89
N ILE A 65 -5.43 0.18 5.35
CA ILE A 65 -6.05 0.10 6.68
C ILE A 65 -4.98 0.27 7.77
N ALA A 66 -3.85 -0.43 7.66
CA ALA A 66 -2.76 -0.33 8.64
C ALA A 66 -2.15 1.08 8.72
N SER A 67 -2.10 1.81 7.60
CA SER A 67 -1.53 3.16 7.54
C SER A 67 -2.52 4.28 7.87
N HIS A 68 -3.82 4.07 7.70
CA HIS A 68 -4.86 5.10 7.85
C HIS A 68 -5.85 4.84 8.99
N GLN A 69 -5.70 3.78 9.79
CA GLN A 69 -6.54 3.56 10.96
C GLN A 69 -5.76 3.80 12.26
N PRO A 70 -6.07 4.87 13.03
CA PRO A 70 -5.41 5.20 14.28
C PRO A 70 -5.92 4.37 15.48
N TYR A 71 -6.19 3.07 15.29
CA TYR A 71 -6.87 2.16 16.22
C TYR A 71 -8.41 2.23 16.25
N PRO A 72 -9.09 1.09 16.44
CA PRO A 72 -10.16 0.69 15.53
C PRO A 72 -11.47 0.33 16.26
N ILE A 73 -12.57 0.57 15.55
CA ILE A 73 -13.89 0.02 15.89
C ILE A 73 -13.81 -1.51 16.17
N TYR A 74 -12.90 -2.23 15.51
CA TYR A 74 -12.73 -3.68 15.63
C TYR A 74 -12.13 -4.17 16.97
N ILE A 75 -11.15 -3.45 17.54
CA ILE A 75 -10.60 -3.77 18.88
C ILE A 75 -11.65 -3.41 19.94
N PHE A 76 -12.43 -2.34 19.72
CA PHE A 76 -13.54 -1.98 20.59
C PHE A 76 -14.63 -3.07 20.59
N TYR A 77 -14.99 -3.61 19.42
CA TYR A 77 -15.89 -4.77 19.34
C TYR A 77 -15.29 -6.01 20.01
N SER A 78 -14.02 -6.37 19.78
CA SER A 78 -13.41 -7.51 20.50
C SER A 78 -13.32 -7.31 22.01
N PHE A 79 -13.10 -6.08 22.50
CA PHE A 79 -13.15 -5.74 23.93
C PHE A 79 -14.58 -5.81 24.48
N LEU A 80 -15.57 -5.28 23.76
CA LEU A 80 -16.98 -5.33 24.16
C LEU A 80 -17.53 -6.75 24.15
N TYR A 81 -17.20 -7.56 23.15
CA TYR A 81 -17.57 -8.98 23.10
C TYR A 81 -16.94 -9.76 24.25
N LYS A 82 -15.71 -9.45 24.67
CA LYS A 82 -15.11 -10.04 25.88
C LYS A 82 -15.78 -9.53 27.17
N LYS A 83 -16.26 -8.29 27.22
CA LYS A 83 -16.91 -7.70 28.40
C LYS A 83 -18.39 -8.10 28.55
N LEU A 84 -19.08 -8.41 27.44
CA LEU A 84 -20.46 -8.89 27.42
C LEU A 84 -20.58 -10.41 27.60
N ASN A 85 -19.50 -11.17 27.40
CA ASN A 85 -19.47 -12.64 27.56
C ASN A 85 -18.60 -13.10 28.75
N PHE A 86 -18.33 -12.21 29.72
CA PHE A 86 -17.63 -12.55 30.96
C PHE A 86 -18.34 -11.86 32.15
N GLU A 87 -19.43 -12.49 32.60
CA GLU A 87 -19.64 -12.84 34.02
C GLU A 87 -19.19 -14.29 34.23
#